data_AF-A0AAE0AJ60-F1
#
_entry.id   AF-A0AAE0AJ60-F1
#
_cell.length_a   1.000
_cell.length_b   1.000
_cell.length_c   1.000
_cell.angle_alpha   90.00
_cell.angle_beta   90.00
_cell.angle_gamma   90.00
#
_symmetry.space_group_name_H-M   'P 1'
#
loop_
_entity.id
_entity.type
_entity.pdbx_description
1 polymer ?
#
loop_
_entity_poly.entity_id
_entity_poly.type
_entity_poly.pdbx_seq_one_letter_code
_entity_poly.pdbx_strand_id
1 'polypeptide(L)'
;MAGTNNDITVLDRSSLFDYLINDVAPPCNFEVKCHHYNMGYYLSNGIYPQYATLMQTISQPSSIKEKIFAKHQEAARKDVERPFGVLQSRWHIVKRPARMWTARDLRKIMKTCIILHNMIIESEH
;
A
#
# COMPACT_ATOMS: atom_id res chain seq x y z
N MET A 1 -11.99 1.90 -24.07
CA MET A 1 -12.90 1.84 -22.91
C MET A 1 -12.25 2.58 -21.74
N ALA A 2 -12.70 3.80 -21.46
CA ALA A 2 -12.23 4.55 -20.29
C ALA A 2 -13.13 4.19 -19.11
N GLY A 3 -12.58 3.58 -18.06
CA GLY A 3 -13.31 3.33 -16.81
C GLY A 3 -13.18 1.95 -16.15
N THR A 4 -12.37 1.01 -16.66
CA THR A 4 -12.34 -0.38 -16.15
C THR A 4 -11.20 -0.72 -15.19
N ASN A 5 -10.22 0.17 -14.97
CA ASN A 5 -9.16 -0.02 -13.97
C ASN A 5 -9.44 0.85 -12.75
N ASN A 6 -10.07 0.26 -11.74
CA ASN A 6 -10.22 0.76 -10.38
C ASN A 6 -9.33 -0.05 -9.42
N ASP A 7 -9.25 0.34 -8.16
CA ASP A 7 -8.35 -0.28 -7.18
C ASP A 7 -8.52 -1.81 -7.08
N ILE A 8 -9.76 -2.31 -7.17
CA ILE A 8 -10.09 -3.75 -7.11
C ILE A 8 -9.54 -4.48 -8.35
N THR A 9 -9.85 -3.98 -9.55
CA THR A 9 -9.36 -4.60 -10.81
C THR A 9 -7.86 -4.47 -11.00
N VAL A 10 -7.23 -3.45 -10.41
CA VAL A 10 -5.78 -3.32 -10.34
C VAL A 10 -5.20 -4.38 -9.40
N LEU A 11 -5.81 -4.61 -8.24
CA LEU A 11 -5.40 -5.66 -7.31
C LEU A 11 -5.50 -7.05 -7.96
N ASP A 12 -6.62 -7.37 -8.60
CA ASP A 12 -6.87 -8.68 -9.23
C ASP A 12 -5.89 -8.99 -10.37
N ARG A 13 -5.36 -7.97 -11.05
CA ARG A 13 -4.38 -8.11 -12.14
C ARG A 13 -2.93 -7.96 -11.67
N SER A 14 -2.73 -7.66 -10.40
CA SER A 14 -1.40 -7.39 -9.84
C SER A 14 -0.73 -8.69 -9.41
N SER A 15 0.57 -8.80 -9.68
CA SER A 15 1.43 -9.84 -9.13
C SER A 15 1.76 -9.64 -7.64
N LEU A 16 1.02 -8.78 -6.92
CA LEU A 16 1.27 -8.43 -5.53
C LEU A 16 1.32 -9.67 -4.62
N PHE A 17 0.43 -10.64 -4.87
CA PHE A 17 0.35 -11.85 -4.08
C PHE A 17 1.21 -13.00 -4.63
N ASP A 18 1.87 -12.85 -5.78
CA ASP A 18 2.64 -13.94 -6.40
C ASP A 18 3.73 -14.46 -5.47
N TYR A 19 4.44 -13.59 -4.76
CA TYR A 19 5.46 -14.01 -3.80
C TYR A 19 4.89 -14.83 -2.65
N LEU A 20 3.66 -14.51 -2.23
CA LEU A 20 2.97 -15.20 -1.16
C LEU A 20 2.43 -16.56 -1.62
N ILE A 21 1.85 -16.59 -2.83
CA ILE A 21 1.29 -17.80 -3.45
C ILE A 21 2.39 -18.80 -3.79
N ASN A 22 3.55 -18.33 -4.24
CA ASN A 22 4.69 -19.17 -4.59
C ASN A 22 5.59 -19.52 -3.39
N ASP A 23 5.21 -19.13 -2.16
CA ASP A 23 5.97 -19.38 -0.93
C ASP A 23 7.43 -18.85 -0.97
N VAL A 24 7.62 -17.71 -1.67
CA VAL A 24 8.90 -17.00 -1.80
C VAL A 24 8.93 -15.75 -0.90
N ALA A 25 7.82 -15.43 -0.25
CA ALA A 25 7.74 -14.31 0.68
C ALA A 25 8.68 -14.51 1.89
N PRO A 26 9.26 -13.44 2.45
CA PRO A 26 10.08 -13.56 3.65
C PRO A 26 9.33 -14.25 4.78
N PRO A 27 9.98 -15.14 5.55
CA PRO A 27 9.34 -15.83 6.66
C PRO A 27 8.86 -14.81 7.69
N CYS A 28 7.60 -14.96 8.13
CA CYS A 28 7.00 -14.08 9.13
C CYS A 28 6.37 -14.95 10.21
N ASN A 29 7.07 -15.10 11.34
CA ASN A 29 6.59 -15.90 12.46
C ASN A 29 6.17 -14.97 13.60
N PHE A 30 4.88 -14.95 13.93
CA PHE A 30 4.36 -14.20 15.07
C PHE A 30 3.18 -14.93 15.71
N GLU A 31 2.91 -14.61 16.98
CA GLU A 31 1.83 -15.22 17.74
C GLU A 31 0.80 -14.17 18.14
N VAL A 32 -0.48 -14.44 17.86
CA VAL A 32 -1.60 -13.60 18.33
C VAL A 32 -2.57 -14.49 19.08
N LYS A 33 -2.77 -14.24 20.38
CA LYS A 33 -3.69 -15.01 21.23
C LYS A 33 -3.46 -16.53 21.11
N CYS A 34 -2.23 -17.01 21.26
CA CYS A 34 -1.85 -18.44 21.12
C CYS A 34 -1.96 -19.03 19.71
N HIS A 35 -2.29 -18.22 18.70
CA HIS A 35 -2.31 -18.65 17.31
C HIS A 35 -1.02 -18.24 16.64
N HIS A 36 -0.32 -19.21 16.07
CA HIS A 36 0.90 -19.00 15.31
C HIS A 36 0.56 -18.65 13.88
N TYR A 37 1.15 -17.56 13.40
CA TYR A 37 1.07 -17.11 12.02
C TYR A 37 2.46 -17.25 11.42
N ASN A 38 2.52 -17.87 10.24
CA ASN A 38 3.73 -18.05 9.43
C ASN A 38 3.70 -17.18 8.16
N MET A 39 2.66 -16.36 8.00
CA MET A 39 2.39 -15.58 6.81
C MET A 39 2.15 -14.11 7.19
N GLY A 40 2.79 -13.21 6.45
CA GLY A 40 2.58 -11.77 6.61
C GLY A 40 1.20 -11.30 6.13
N TYR A 41 0.85 -10.07 6.49
CA TYR A 41 -0.37 -9.40 6.03
C TYR A 41 -0.05 -8.02 5.45
N TYR A 42 -0.90 -7.54 4.56
CA TYR A 42 -0.87 -6.19 4.01
C TYR A 42 -1.94 -5.33 4.68
N LEU A 43 -1.61 -4.09 5.00
CA LEU A 43 -2.61 -3.12 5.47
C LEU A 43 -3.45 -2.65 4.28
N SER A 44 -4.78 -2.67 4.44
CA SER A 44 -5.72 -2.23 3.42
C SER A 44 -6.81 -1.35 4.04
N ASN A 45 -7.44 -0.54 3.19
CA ASN A 45 -8.67 0.16 3.54
C ASN A 45 -9.89 -0.75 3.28
N GLY A 46 -11.05 -0.33 3.77
CA GLY A 46 -12.30 -1.11 3.66
C GLY A 46 -12.92 -1.19 2.26
N ILE A 47 -12.22 -0.77 1.20
CA ILE A 47 -12.73 -0.87 -0.19
C ILE A 47 -12.37 -2.21 -0.85
N TYR A 48 -11.36 -2.91 -0.30
CA TYR A 48 -10.92 -4.18 -0.83
C TYR A 48 -11.78 -5.33 -0.28
N PRO A 49 -11.86 -6.47 -1.00
CA PRO A 49 -12.47 -7.68 -0.46
C PRO A 49 -11.76 -8.16 0.81
N GLN A 50 -12.49 -8.89 1.66
CA GLN A 50 -11.94 -9.49 2.87
C GLN A 50 -11.10 -10.71 2.52
N TYR A 51 -9.81 -10.51 2.29
CA TYR A 51 -8.83 -11.59 2.11
C TYR A 51 -8.05 -11.83 3.39
N ALA A 52 -7.66 -13.08 3.66
CA ALA A 52 -6.86 -13.45 4.83
C ALA A 52 -5.51 -12.69 4.91
N THR A 53 -5.01 -12.25 3.76
CA THR A 53 -3.75 -11.54 3.59
C THR A 53 -3.91 -10.01 3.70
N LEU A 54 -5.15 -9.51 3.70
CA LEU A 54 -5.47 -8.08 3.76
C LEU A 54 -6.07 -7.74 5.14
N MET A 55 -5.28 -7.05 5.95
CA MET A 55 -5.73 -6.54 7.24
C MET A 55 -6.40 -5.18 7.06
N GLN A 56 -7.71 -5.14 7.26
CA GLN A 56 -8.54 -3.93 7.14
C GLN A 56 -8.76 -3.24 8.48
N THR A 57 -9.06 -1.93 8.44
CA THR A 57 -9.42 -1.18 9.65
C THR A 57 -10.84 -1.47 10.10
N ILE A 58 -11.03 -1.42 11.42
CA ILE A 58 -12.32 -1.61 12.05
C ILE A 58 -13.09 -0.30 11.88
N SER A 59 -14.05 -0.28 10.95
CA SER A 59 -14.78 0.94 10.56
C SER A 59 -15.62 1.54 11.71
N GLN A 60 -16.12 0.69 12.61
CA GLN A 60 -16.93 1.10 13.76
C GLN A 60 -16.40 0.47 15.04
N PRO A 61 -15.30 1.01 15.62
CA PRO A 61 -14.69 0.42 16.80
C PRO A 61 -15.53 0.71 18.04
N SER A 62 -16.06 -0.34 18.65
CA SER A 62 -16.93 -0.30 19.82
C SER A 62 -16.15 -0.43 21.13
N SER A 63 -15.13 -1.30 21.16
CA SER A 63 -14.30 -1.54 22.34
C SER A 63 -13.03 -0.69 22.37
N ILE A 64 -12.42 -0.53 23.54
CA ILE A 64 -11.14 0.19 23.68
C ILE A 64 -10.04 -0.46 22.83
N LYS A 65 -10.00 -1.80 22.78
CA LYS A 65 -9.01 -2.56 22.00
C LYS A 65 -9.17 -2.28 20.50
N GLU A 66 -10.40 -2.25 20.01
CA GLU A 66 -10.69 -1.93 18.60
C GLU A 66 -10.31 -0.49 18.26
N LYS A 67 -10.58 0.46 19.16
CA LYS A 67 -10.18 1.87 18.97
C LYS A 67 -8.67 2.03 18.88
N ILE A 68 -7.94 1.33 19.75
CA ILE A 68 -6.46 1.33 19.73
C ILE A 68 -5.96 0.71 18.43
N PHE A 69 -6.51 -0.44 18.02
CA PHE A 69 -6.14 -1.11 16.77
C PHE A 69 -6.36 -0.21 15.55
N ALA A 70 -7.57 0.34 15.39
CA ALA A 70 -7.92 1.23 14.28
C ALA A 70 -7.00 2.45 14.23
N LYS A 71 -6.70 3.07 15.38
CA LYS A 71 -5.79 4.23 15.46
C LYS A 71 -4.37 3.89 14.97
N HIS A 72 -3.79 2.77 15.41
CA HIS A 72 -2.44 2.38 15.01
C HIS A 72 -2.36 2.03 13.52
N GLN A 73 -3.36 1.29 13.03
CA GLN A 73 -3.42 0.92 11.62
C GLN A 73 -3.61 2.13 10.71
N GLU A 74 -4.48 3.07 11.08
CA GLU A 74 -4.66 4.31 10.33
C GLU A 74 -3.42 5.19 10.33
N ALA A 75 -2.67 5.23 11.44
CA ALA A 75 -1.40 5.95 11.52
C ALA A 75 -0.39 5.35 10.53
N ALA A 76 -0.17 4.03 10.59
CA ALA A 76 0.74 3.33 9.68
C ALA A 76 0.34 3.51 8.21
N ARG A 77 -0.96 3.51 7.89
CA ARG A 77 -1.44 3.79 6.53
C ARG A 77 -1.13 5.23 6.10
N LYS A 78 -1.35 6.20 6.98
CA LYS A 78 -1.05 7.62 6.73
C LYS A 78 0.44 7.88 6.49
N ASP A 79 1.32 7.11 7.12
CA ASP A 79 2.78 7.23 6.92
C ASP A 79 3.21 6.88 5.50
N VAL A 80 2.45 6.03 4.79
CA VAL A 80 2.67 5.74 3.37
C VAL A 80 1.91 6.74 2.48
N GLU A 81 0.64 7.00 2.79
CA GLU A 81 -0.22 7.84 1.93
C GLU A 81 0.23 9.30 1.86
N ARG A 82 0.73 9.87 2.96
CA ARG A 82 1.16 11.26 3.00
C ARG A 82 2.33 11.54 2.05
N PRO A 83 3.45 10.79 2.08
CA PRO A 83 4.52 10.93 1.09
C PRO A 83 4.03 10.78 -0.35
N PHE A 84 3.16 9.82 -0.63
CA PHE A 84 2.60 9.64 -1.98
C PHE A 84 1.73 10.83 -2.40
N GLY A 85 0.94 11.40 -1.48
CA GLY A 85 0.17 12.62 -1.72
C GLY A 85 1.06 13.82 -2.04
N VAL A 86 2.20 13.97 -1.35
CA VAL A 86 3.20 15.00 -1.64
C VAL A 86 3.86 14.78 -3.01
N LEU A 87 4.21 13.53 -3.35
CA LEU A 87 4.77 13.21 -4.66
C LEU A 87 3.77 13.50 -5.79
N GLN A 88 2.49 13.16 -5.60
CA GLN A 88 1.42 13.43 -6.57
C GLN A 88 1.13 14.92 -6.74
N SER A 89 1.24 15.72 -5.67
CA SER A 89 1.03 17.16 -5.74
C SER A 89 2.20 17.88 -6.41
N ARG A 90 3.43 17.44 -6.15
CA ARG A 90 4.66 18.03 -6.71
C ARG A 90 4.91 17.60 -8.15
N TRP A 91 4.64 16.33 -8.49
CA TRP A 91 4.99 15.76 -9.79
C TRP A 91 3.74 15.37 -10.60
N HIS A 92 3.34 16.21 -11.56
CA HIS A 92 2.19 15.95 -12.43
C HIS A 92 2.25 14.61 -13.18
N ILE A 93 3.46 14.11 -13.47
CA ILE A 93 3.67 12.82 -14.14
C ILE A 93 3.14 11.65 -13.31
N VAL A 94 3.16 11.74 -11.97
CA VAL A 94 2.68 10.70 -11.05
C VAL A 94 1.15 10.70 -10.97
N LYS A 95 0.49 11.85 -11.20
CA LYS A 95 -0.96 12.00 -11.14
C LYS A 95 -1.69 11.48 -12.39
N ARG A 96 -1.00 11.40 -13.53
CA ARG A 96 -1.64 11.08 -14.82
C ARG A 96 -1.82 9.56 -15.00
N PRO A 97 -2.93 9.12 -15.62
CA PRO A 97 -3.12 7.72 -15.96
C PRO A 97 -1.99 7.17 -16.83
N ALA A 98 -1.44 6.04 -16.41
CA ALA A 98 -0.30 5.37 -17.00
C ALA A 98 -0.62 4.58 -18.30
N ARG A 99 -1.47 5.13 -19.18
CA ARG A 99 -2.07 4.37 -20.31
C ARG A 99 -1.07 3.78 -21.30
N MET A 100 0.14 4.34 -21.37
CA MET A 100 1.20 3.94 -22.33
C MET A 100 2.48 3.48 -21.62
N TRP A 101 2.46 3.32 -20.30
CA TRP A 101 3.65 2.99 -19.51
C TRP A 101 3.63 1.53 -19.08
N THR A 102 4.75 0.85 -19.25
CA THR A 102 4.93 -0.47 -18.66
C THR A 102 5.16 -0.36 -17.15
N ALA A 103 4.98 -1.46 -16.41
CA ALA A 103 5.33 -1.51 -14.98
C ALA A 103 6.81 -1.13 -14.74
N ARG A 104 7.71 -1.42 -15.70
CA ARG A 104 9.12 -1.03 -15.64
C ARG A 104 9.29 0.49 -15.76
N ASP A 105 8.53 1.13 -16.65
CA ASP A 105 8.57 2.58 -16.84
C ASP A 105 8.00 3.29 -15.61
N LEU A 106 6.87 2.81 -15.09
CA LEU A 106 6.29 3.31 -13.85
C LEU A 106 7.27 3.25 -12.68
N ARG A 107 7.96 2.13 -12.52
CA ARG A 107 8.99 1.97 -11.47
C ARG A 107 10.12 2.97 -11.63
N LYS A 108 10.57 3.24 -12.87
CA LYS A 108 11.60 4.25 -13.14
C LYS A 108 11.10 5.65 -12.80
N ILE A 109 9.92 6.04 -13.29
CA ILE A 109 9.30 7.34 -13.01
C ILE A 109 9.19 7.57 -11.50
N MET A 110 8.65 6.61 -10.76
CA MET A 110 8.51 6.71 -9.31
C MET A 110 9.87 6.86 -8.61
N LYS A 111 10.86 6.04 -8.97
CA LYS A 111 12.22 6.15 -8.40
C LYS A 111 12.84 7.52 -8.70
N THR A 112 12.72 8.02 -9.92
CA THR A 112 13.23 9.33 -10.30
C THR A 112 12.54 10.44 -9.49
N CYS A 113 11.21 10.41 -9.34
CA CYS A 113 10.48 11.39 -8.54
C CYS A 113 10.90 11.37 -7.06
N ILE A 114 11.17 10.20 -6.49
CA ILE A 114 11.67 10.06 -5.10
C ILE A 114 13.08 10.64 -4.97
N ILE A 115 13.99 10.28 -5.86
CA ILE A 115 15.38 10.79 -5.84
C ILE A 115 15.38 12.31 -5.96
N LEU A 116 14.66 12.86 -6.95
CA LEU A 116 14.55 14.30 -7.12
C LEU A 116 13.90 14.99 -5.92
N HIS A 117 12.90 14.38 -5.30
CA HIS A 117 12.29 14.90 -4.09
C HIS A 117 13.32 15.00 -2.95
N ASN A 118 14.08 13.94 -2.70
CA ASN A 118 15.09 13.91 -1.66
C ASN A 118 16.20 14.95 -1.92
N MET A 119 16.67 15.05 -3.17
CA MET A 119 17.67 16.05 -3.56
C MET A 119 17.19 17.50 -3.32
N ILE A 120 15.92 17.80 -3.60
CA ILE A 120 15.35 19.13 -3.34
C ILE A 120 15.31 19.42 -1.83
N ILE A 121 14.83 18.45 -1.03
CA ILE A 121 14.76 18.62 0.44
C ILE A 121 16.15 18.83 1.04
N GLU A 122 17.16 18.09 0.57
CA GLU A 122 18.56 18.25 0.97
C GLU A 122 19.14 19.61 0.56
N SER A 123 18.70 20.20 -0.56
CA SER A 123 19.17 21.53 -1.00
C SER A 123 18.47 22.69 -0.30
N GLU A 124 17.27 22.46 0.25
CA GLU A 124 16.46 23.46 0.98
C GLU A 124 16.83 23.55 2.47
N HIS A 125 17.71 22.66 2.96
CA HIS A 125 18.29 22.64 4.31
C HIS A 125 19.80 22.94 4.28
#